data_AF-A0A935BA32-F1
#
_entry.id   AF-A0A935BA32-F1
#
_cell.length_a   1.000
_cell.length_b   1.000
_cell.length_c   1.000
_cell.angle_alpha   90.00
_cell.angle_beta   90.00
_cell.angle_gamma   90.00
#
_symmetry.space_group_name_H-M   'P 1'
#
loop_
_entity.id
_entity.type
_entity.pdbx_description
1 polymer ?
#
loop_
_entity_poly.entity_id
_entity_poly.type
_entity_poly.pdbx_seq_one_letter_code
_entity_poly.pdbx_strand_id
1 'polypeptide(L)'
;MKRSPELRIAQQFDPLSLTISSNIAWALYVAGRFEEAETQAKLVVSRDPSFARGYQVLGEIYQEQGRFADSIGNFQKAKQISDDTISEMALGHVYATAGRKAEAEKIAAELERKVMKKEISPFLPAVVYAGLDDKDKAFYWLERAYQERSNWLALIKAGRRLKNLRGDPRFDDLLKRVGF
;
A
#
# COMPACT_ATOMS: atom_id res chain seq x y z
N MET A 1 7.48 11.27 28.62
CA MET A 1 6.63 11.02 27.44
C MET A 1 6.11 9.58 27.54
N LYS A 2 4.84 9.40 27.93
CA LYS A 2 4.26 8.09 28.26
C LYS A 2 4.00 7.30 26.97
N ARG A 3 4.62 6.13 26.82
CA ARG A 3 4.30 5.16 25.74
C ARG A 3 2.82 4.77 25.89
N SER A 4 2.07 4.80 24.78
CA SER A 4 0.66 4.44 24.74
C SER A 4 0.44 3.00 25.27
N PRO A 5 -0.55 2.74 26.13
CA PRO A 5 -0.78 1.42 26.72
C PRO A 5 -0.94 0.29 25.70
N GLU A 6 -1.42 0.61 24.49
CA GLU A 6 -1.70 -0.33 23.41
C GLU A 6 -0.40 -0.97 22.85
N LEU A 7 0.71 -0.22 22.83
CA LEU A 7 2.02 -0.72 22.37
C LEU A 7 2.65 -1.73 23.33
N ARG A 8 2.26 -1.70 24.62
CA ARG A 8 2.80 -2.61 25.64
C ARG A 8 2.10 -3.97 25.65
N ILE A 9 0.85 -4.02 25.19
CA ILE A 9 0.06 -5.26 25.09
C ILE A 9 0.47 -6.09 23.86
N ALA A 10 0.86 -5.43 22.76
CA ALA A 10 1.39 -6.13 21.58
C ALA A 10 2.71 -6.87 21.84
N GLN A 11 3.50 -6.46 22.85
CA GLN A 11 4.76 -7.10 23.24
C GLN A 11 4.60 -8.37 24.08
N GLN A 12 3.37 -8.75 24.51
CA GLN A 12 3.10 -9.96 25.29
C GLN A 12 2.64 -11.16 24.47
N PHE A 13 2.50 -11.02 23.15
CA PHE A 13 2.23 -12.15 22.24
C PHE A 13 3.52 -12.63 21.60
N ASP A 14 3.59 -13.94 21.34
CA ASP A 14 4.78 -14.68 20.91
C ASP A 14 5.76 -13.80 20.08
N PRO A 15 6.90 -13.36 20.68
CA PRO A 15 7.89 -12.53 20.00
C PRO A 15 8.57 -13.25 18.82
N LEU A 16 8.19 -14.49 18.51
CA LEU A 16 8.58 -15.25 17.32
C LEU A 16 7.63 -15.08 16.13
N SER A 17 6.41 -14.56 16.32
CA SER A 17 5.46 -14.42 15.21
C SER A 17 5.82 -13.24 14.28
N LEU A 18 6.42 -13.57 13.14
CA LEU A 18 6.74 -12.59 12.08
C LEU A 18 5.51 -11.81 11.61
N THR A 19 4.33 -12.45 11.64
CA THR A 19 3.05 -11.80 11.36
C THR A 19 2.80 -10.66 12.34
N ILE A 20 2.93 -10.90 13.64
CA ILE A 20 2.72 -9.86 14.67
C ILE A 20 3.78 -8.75 14.51
N SER A 21 5.05 -9.11 14.34
CA SER A 21 6.12 -8.11 14.14
C SER A 21 5.88 -7.25 12.90
N SER A 22 5.41 -7.83 11.80
CA SER A 22 5.09 -7.09 10.58
C SER A 22 3.85 -6.20 10.73
N ASN A 23 2.86 -6.62 11.52
CA ASN A 23 1.70 -5.80 11.86
C ASN A 23 2.07 -4.61 12.75
N ILE A 24 3.01 -4.79 13.69
CA ILE A 24 3.56 -3.70 14.49
C ILE A 24 4.28 -2.70 13.58
N ALA A 25 5.13 -3.17 12.66
CA ALA A 25 5.81 -2.31 11.70
C ALA A 25 4.82 -1.52 10.85
N TRP A 26 3.76 -2.17 10.35
CA TRP A 26 2.68 -1.52 9.61
C TRP A 26 1.94 -0.46 10.45
N ALA A 27 1.59 -0.77 11.69
CA ALA A 27 0.91 0.17 12.58
C ALA A 27 1.78 1.40 12.87
N LEU A 28 3.08 1.22 13.08
CA LEU A 28 4.04 2.31 13.24
C LEU A 28 4.11 3.19 11.98
N TYR A 29 4.13 2.58 10.78
CA TYR A 29 4.08 3.29 9.51
C TYR A 29 2.79 4.12 9.34
N VAL A 30 1.63 3.54 9.65
CA VAL A 30 0.34 4.26 9.62
C VAL A 30 0.33 5.43 10.61
N ALA A 31 0.96 5.25 11.78
CA ALA A 31 1.14 6.32 12.77
C ALA A 31 2.19 7.37 12.40
N GLY A 32 2.89 7.22 11.26
CA GLY A 32 3.95 8.14 10.81
C GLY A 32 5.28 8.00 11.54
N ARG A 33 5.45 6.96 12.36
CA ARG A 33 6.68 6.66 13.12
C ARG A 33 7.64 5.86 12.25
N PHE A 34 8.13 6.47 11.18
CA PHE A 34 8.83 5.79 10.08
C PHE A 34 10.12 5.09 10.52
N GLU A 35 10.94 5.71 11.37
CA GLU A 35 12.21 5.11 11.85
C GLU A 35 11.97 3.83 12.66
N GLU A 36 10.97 3.86 13.54
CA GLU A 36 10.61 2.69 14.35
C GLU A 36 9.98 1.60 13.48
N ALA A 37 9.13 1.99 12.53
CA ALA A 37 8.55 1.07 11.55
C ALA A 37 9.64 0.38 10.71
N GLU A 38 10.63 1.14 10.25
CA GLU A 38 11.76 0.63 9.46
C GLU A 38 12.60 -0.36 10.28
N THR A 39 12.90 -0.01 11.53
CA THR A 39 13.63 -0.88 12.46
C THR A 39 12.92 -2.22 12.64
N GLN A 40 11.60 -2.20 12.86
CA GLN A 40 10.81 -3.43 13.02
C GLN A 40 10.73 -4.23 11.72
N ALA A 41 10.51 -3.58 10.57
CA ALA A 41 10.43 -4.26 9.29
C ALA A 41 11.79 -4.88 8.87
N LYS A 42 12.91 -4.21 9.18
CA LYS A 42 14.27 -4.75 9.00
C LYS A 42 14.50 -6.02 9.84
N LEU A 43 14.01 -6.04 11.08
CA LEU A 43 14.09 -7.23 11.92
C LEU A 43 13.27 -8.39 11.34
N VAL A 44 12.09 -8.11 10.77
CA VAL A 44 11.27 -9.14 10.10
C VAL A 44 12.06 -9.78 8.96
N VAL A 45 12.61 -8.98 8.04
CA VAL A 45 13.35 -9.52 6.89
C VAL A 45 14.68 -10.17 7.28
N SER A 46 15.34 -9.73 8.37
CA SER A 46 16.56 -10.38 8.84
C SER A 46 16.30 -11.73 9.49
N ARG A 47 15.12 -11.91 10.10
CA ARG A 47 14.72 -13.18 10.73
C ARG A 47 14.21 -14.18 9.70
N ASP A 48 13.50 -13.72 8.68
CA ASP A 48 13.08 -14.55 7.56
C ASP A 48 13.08 -13.74 6.25
N PRO A 49 14.13 -13.92 5.42
CA PRO A 49 14.23 -13.30 4.09
C PRO A 49 13.18 -13.79 3.08
N SER A 50 12.38 -14.81 3.41
CA SER A 50 11.26 -15.30 2.61
C SER A 50 9.90 -14.76 3.09
N PHE A 51 9.87 -13.86 4.07
CA PHE A 51 8.63 -13.26 4.55
C PHE A 51 8.32 -11.95 3.82
N ALA A 52 7.55 -12.05 2.71
CA ALA A 52 7.26 -10.94 1.79
C ALA A 52 6.76 -9.66 2.49
N ARG A 53 5.96 -9.80 3.55
CA ARG A 53 5.34 -8.66 4.26
C ARG A 53 6.37 -7.69 4.84
N GLY A 54 7.53 -8.16 5.28
CA GLY A 54 8.61 -7.28 5.77
C GLY A 54 9.11 -6.35 4.67
N TYR A 55 9.36 -6.89 3.48
CA TYR A 55 9.75 -6.12 2.30
C TYR A 55 8.65 -5.16 1.84
N GLN A 56 7.38 -5.57 1.88
CA GLN A 56 6.26 -4.66 1.56
C GLN A 56 6.27 -3.42 2.45
N VAL A 57 6.41 -3.60 3.78
CA VAL A 57 6.43 -2.48 4.73
C VAL A 57 7.66 -1.58 4.51
N LEU A 58 8.84 -2.15 4.23
CA LEU A 58 10.02 -1.36 3.87
C LEU A 58 9.81 -0.56 2.58
N GLY A 59 9.17 -1.16 1.57
CA GLY A 59 8.80 -0.50 0.32
C GLY A 59 7.93 0.74 0.56
N GLU A 60 6.92 0.62 1.41
CA GLU A 60 6.00 1.71 1.79
C GLU A 60 6.74 2.86 2.50
N ILE A 61 7.63 2.51 3.45
CA ILE A 61 8.40 3.48 4.21
C ILE A 61 9.34 4.26 3.29
N TYR A 62 10.10 3.56 2.46
CA TYR A 62 11.05 4.19 1.54
C TYR A 62 10.35 5.03 0.47
N GLN A 63 9.16 4.63 0.04
CA GLN A 63 8.36 5.46 -0.86
C GLN A 63 7.96 6.78 -0.21
N GLU A 64 7.45 6.78 1.03
CA GLU A 64 7.08 8.01 1.75
C GLU A 64 8.28 8.90 2.05
N GLN A 65 9.48 8.34 2.18
CA GLN A 65 10.74 9.07 2.33
C GLN A 65 11.32 9.59 1.01
N GLY A 66 10.69 9.33 -0.14
CA GLY A 66 11.21 9.69 -1.46
C GLY A 66 12.41 8.84 -1.93
N ARG A 67 12.75 7.77 -1.20
CA ARG A 67 13.81 6.82 -1.53
C ARG A 67 13.30 5.78 -2.51
N PHE A 68 12.97 6.23 -3.72
CA PHE A 68 12.25 5.42 -4.71
C PHE A 68 13.03 4.18 -5.15
N ALA A 69 14.35 4.25 -5.30
CA ALA A 69 15.17 3.10 -5.68
C ALA A 69 15.09 1.97 -4.65
N ASP A 70 15.22 2.31 -3.36
CA ASP A 70 15.09 1.34 -2.26
C ASP A 70 13.67 0.75 -2.19
N SER A 71 12.66 1.60 -2.37
CA SER A 71 11.26 1.18 -2.39
C SER A 71 10.97 0.18 -3.51
N ILE A 72 11.40 0.48 -4.74
CA ILE A 72 11.28 -0.40 -5.90
C ILE A 72 11.95 -1.75 -5.63
N GLY A 73 13.19 -1.75 -5.11
CA GLY A 73 13.90 -2.99 -4.79
C GLY A 73 13.16 -3.86 -3.77
N ASN A 74 12.56 -3.25 -2.75
CA ASN A 74 11.79 -3.96 -1.74
C ASN A 74 10.47 -4.53 -2.30
N PHE A 75 9.71 -3.76 -3.09
CA PHE A 75 8.49 -4.30 -3.71
C PHE A 75 8.78 -5.37 -4.76
N GLN A 76 9.87 -5.26 -5.51
CA GLN A 76 10.34 -6.31 -6.41
C GLN A 76 10.68 -7.59 -5.64
N LYS A 77 11.37 -7.46 -4.50
CA LYS A 77 11.68 -8.61 -3.64
C LYS A 77 10.42 -9.26 -3.06
N ALA A 78 9.46 -8.45 -2.60
CA ALA A 78 8.17 -8.95 -2.13
C ALA A 78 7.43 -9.72 -3.23
N LYS A 79 7.35 -9.17 -4.45
CA LYS A 79 6.72 -9.82 -5.62
C LYS A 79 7.43 -11.13 -6.00
N GLN A 80 8.77 -11.18 -5.86
CA GLN A 80 9.53 -12.40 -6.13
C GLN A 80 9.21 -13.52 -5.13
N ILE A 81 8.97 -13.17 -3.86
CA ILE A 81 8.68 -14.12 -2.79
C ILE A 81 7.22 -14.61 -2.89
N SER A 82 6.28 -13.68 -3.01
CA SER A 82 4.87 -13.96 -3.23
C SER A 82 4.43 -13.25 -4.50
N ASP A 83 4.03 -14.01 -5.53
CA ASP A 83 3.46 -13.46 -6.76
C ASP A 83 2.05 -12.91 -6.49
N ASP A 84 1.97 -11.85 -5.70
CA ASP A 84 0.76 -11.25 -5.21
C ASP A 84 0.48 -9.90 -5.88
N THR A 85 -0.80 -9.63 -6.11
CA THR A 85 -1.22 -8.43 -6.85
C THR A 85 -1.10 -7.15 -6.01
N ILE A 86 -0.96 -7.25 -4.69
CA ILE A 86 -0.77 -6.07 -3.82
C ILE A 86 0.63 -5.53 -4.01
N SER A 87 1.65 -6.39 -4.02
CA SER A 87 3.04 -6.02 -4.33
C SER A 87 3.17 -5.47 -5.75
N GLU A 88 2.44 -6.03 -6.72
CA GLU A 88 2.40 -5.52 -8.09
C GLU A 88 1.78 -4.11 -8.18
N MET A 89 0.62 -3.88 -7.55
CA MET A 89 0.00 -2.56 -7.47
C MET A 89 0.91 -1.55 -6.76
N ALA A 90 1.54 -1.95 -5.66
CA ALA A 90 2.49 -1.12 -4.93
C ALA A 90 3.70 -0.74 -5.81
N LEU A 91 4.21 -1.69 -6.60
CA LEU A 91 5.30 -1.46 -7.55
C LEU A 91 4.89 -0.47 -8.66
N GLY A 92 3.67 -0.61 -9.19
CA GLY A 92 3.12 0.35 -10.15
C GLY A 92 3.01 1.77 -9.57
N HIS A 93 2.50 1.87 -8.34
CA HIS A 93 2.36 3.15 -7.65
C HIS A 93 3.72 3.82 -7.36
N VAL A 94 4.73 3.07 -6.91
CA VAL A 94 6.07 3.64 -6.70
C VAL A 94 6.71 4.08 -8.02
N TYR A 95 6.58 3.30 -9.10
CA TYR A 95 7.07 3.74 -10.42
C TYR A 95 6.43 5.06 -10.83
N ALA A 96 5.12 5.20 -10.64
CA ALA A 96 4.41 6.42 -10.97
C ALA A 96 4.94 7.63 -10.18
N THR A 97 5.02 7.50 -8.85
CA THR A 97 5.51 8.58 -7.98
C THR A 97 7.01 8.89 -8.16
N ALA A 98 7.77 7.95 -8.71
CA ALA A 98 9.19 8.11 -9.06
C ALA A 98 9.39 8.72 -10.47
N GLY A 99 8.32 9.07 -11.19
CA GLY A 99 8.39 9.61 -12.55
C GLY A 99 8.62 8.55 -13.65
N ARG A 100 8.61 7.26 -13.30
CA ARG A 100 8.75 6.11 -14.23
C ARG A 100 7.40 5.75 -14.84
N LYS A 101 6.89 6.69 -15.65
CA LYS A 101 5.52 6.66 -16.19
C LYS A 101 5.23 5.41 -17.02
N ALA A 102 6.13 5.02 -17.92
CA ALA A 102 5.91 3.90 -18.82
C ALA A 102 5.76 2.57 -18.06
N GLU A 103 6.57 2.34 -17.03
CA GLU A 103 6.51 1.15 -16.20
C GLU A 103 5.24 1.11 -15.35
N ALA A 104 4.82 2.26 -14.81
CA ALA A 104 3.56 2.38 -14.08
C ALA A 104 2.34 2.13 -14.97
N GLU A 105 2.30 2.70 -16.18
CA GLU A 105 1.22 2.48 -17.16
C GLU A 105 1.12 1.02 -17.59
N LYS A 106 2.26 0.34 -17.77
CA LYS A 106 2.29 -1.09 -18.06
C LYS A 106 1.64 -1.90 -16.93
N ILE A 107 2.01 -1.63 -15.69
CA ILE A 107 1.42 -2.31 -14.53
C ILE A 107 -0.07 -1.98 -14.41
N ALA A 108 -0.47 -0.74 -14.61
CA ALA A 108 -1.88 -0.35 -14.59
C ALA A 108 -2.68 -1.17 -15.62
N ALA A 109 -2.23 -1.24 -16.87
CA ALA A 109 -2.89 -2.03 -17.92
C ALA A 109 -2.93 -3.54 -17.61
N GLU A 110 -1.91 -4.09 -16.95
CA GLU A 110 -1.91 -5.47 -16.45
C GLU A 110 -2.99 -5.69 -15.38
N LEU A 111 -3.10 -4.77 -14.41
CA LEU A 111 -4.11 -4.81 -13.36
C LEU A 111 -5.52 -4.65 -13.94
N GLU A 112 -5.73 -3.74 -14.90
CA GLU A 112 -7.01 -3.60 -15.60
C GLU A 112 -7.45 -4.91 -16.25
N ARG A 113 -6.55 -5.61 -16.93
CA ARG A 113 -6.86 -6.92 -17.54
C ARG A 113 -7.28 -7.94 -16.49
N LYS A 114 -6.63 -7.98 -15.32
CA LYS A 114 -7.02 -8.86 -14.20
C LYS A 114 -8.39 -8.48 -13.62
N VAL A 115 -8.71 -7.19 -13.52
CA VAL A 115 -10.05 -6.72 -13.13
C VAL A 115 -11.11 -7.15 -14.13
N MET A 116 -10.84 -7.04 -15.43
CA MET A 116 -11.77 -7.48 -16.48
C MET A 116 -12.04 -8.99 -16.45
N LYS A 117 -11.06 -9.78 -15.99
CA LYS A 117 -11.21 -11.22 -15.71
C LYS A 117 -11.86 -11.52 -14.34
N LYS A 118 -12.21 -10.49 -13.57
CA LYS A 118 -12.78 -10.59 -12.20
C LYS A 118 -11.84 -11.28 -11.20
N GLU A 119 -10.53 -11.21 -11.43
CA GLU A 119 -9.53 -11.84 -10.57
C GLU A 119 -9.17 -10.95 -9.37
N ILE A 120 -9.29 -9.64 -9.52
CA ILE A 120 -8.88 -8.64 -8.51
C ILE A 120 -9.86 -7.47 -8.46
N SER A 121 -9.79 -6.69 -7.39
CA SER A 121 -10.63 -5.49 -7.22
C SER A 121 -10.26 -4.36 -8.19
N PRO A 122 -11.24 -3.60 -8.73
CA PRO A 122 -11.02 -2.34 -9.46
C PRO A 122 -10.21 -1.30 -8.68
N PHE A 123 -10.14 -1.43 -7.34
CA PHE A 123 -9.36 -0.54 -6.49
C PHE A 123 -7.86 -0.52 -6.84
N LEU A 124 -7.30 -1.66 -7.25
CA LEU A 124 -5.86 -1.79 -7.47
C LEU A 124 -5.33 -0.90 -8.62
N PRO A 125 -5.88 -0.95 -9.85
CA PRO A 125 -5.45 -0.03 -10.90
C PRO A 125 -5.74 1.43 -10.54
N ALA A 126 -6.82 1.72 -9.81
CA ALA A 126 -7.14 3.07 -9.32
C ALA A 126 -5.98 3.68 -8.52
N VAL A 127 -5.34 2.88 -7.66
CA VAL A 127 -4.18 3.32 -6.88
C VAL A 127 -3.01 3.69 -7.79
N VAL A 128 -2.72 2.88 -8.81
CA VAL A 128 -1.61 3.17 -9.74
C VAL A 128 -1.87 4.46 -10.53
N TYR A 129 -3.10 4.65 -11.02
CA TYR A 129 -3.48 5.88 -11.72
C TYR A 129 -3.45 7.12 -10.83
N ALA A 130 -3.82 6.98 -9.55
CA ALA A 130 -3.61 8.06 -8.59
C ALA A 130 -2.12 8.42 -8.48
N GLY A 131 -1.22 7.44 -8.44
CA GLY A 131 0.22 7.69 -8.47
C GLY A 131 0.72 8.37 -9.75
N LEU A 132 0.08 8.11 -10.89
CA LEU A 132 0.37 8.73 -12.20
C LEU A 132 -0.18 10.16 -12.33
N ASP A 133 -0.92 10.62 -11.31
CA ASP A 133 -1.74 11.84 -11.33
C ASP A 133 -2.80 11.87 -12.45
N ASP A 134 -3.14 10.70 -13.01
CA ASP A 134 -4.29 10.51 -13.90
C ASP A 134 -5.55 10.35 -13.05
N LYS A 135 -6.02 11.49 -12.53
CA LYS A 135 -7.18 11.52 -11.61
C LYS A 135 -8.44 10.98 -12.26
N ASP A 136 -8.64 11.21 -13.55
CA ASP A 136 -9.85 10.76 -14.24
C ASP A 136 -9.92 9.23 -14.30
N LYS A 137 -8.82 8.56 -14.65
CA LYS A 137 -8.78 7.09 -14.57
C LYS A 137 -8.81 6.58 -13.13
N ALA A 138 -8.15 7.27 -12.21
CA ALA A 138 -8.22 6.90 -10.79
C ALA A 138 -9.67 6.89 -10.29
N PHE A 139 -10.44 7.95 -10.56
CA PHE A 139 -11.85 8.01 -10.17
C PHE A 139 -12.72 7.02 -10.93
N TYR A 140 -12.51 6.83 -12.23
CA TYR A 140 -13.21 5.79 -12.99
C TYR A 140 -13.10 4.41 -12.31
N TRP A 141 -11.88 4.02 -11.93
CA TRP A 141 -11.63 2.74 -11.27
C TRP A 141 -12.13 2.70 -9.81
N LEU A 142 -12.06 3.81 -9.08
CA LEU A 142 -12.63 3.91 -7.73
C LEU A 142 -14.16 3.82 -7.72
N GLU A 143 -14.84 4.45 -8.68
CA GLU A 143 -16.30 4.34 -8.82
C GLU A 143 -16.73 2.90 -9.13
N ARG A 144 -15.98 2.21 -9.99
CA ARG A 144 -16.19 0.78 -10.21
C ARG A 144 -15.97 -0.04 -8.94
N ALA A 145 -14.92 0.25 -8.18
CA ALA A 145 -14.68 -0.41 -6.90
C ALA A 145 -15.84 -0.20 -5.91
N TYR A 146 -16.48 0.97 -5.96
CA TYR A 146 -17.66 1.28 -5.14
C TYR A 146 -18.89 0.49 -5.58
N GLN A 147 -19.18 0.48 -6.88
CA GLN A 147 -20.28 -0.30 -7.46
C GLN A 147 -20.14 -1.79 -7.18
N GLU A 148 -18.92 -2.31 -7.24
CA GLU A 148 -18.58 -3.71 -6.94
C GLU A 148 -18.46 -3.99 -5.42
N ARG A 149 -18.74 -3.00 -4.56
CA ARG A 149 -18.68 -3.11 -3.09
C ARG A 149 -17.34 -3.63 -2.57
N SER A 150 -16.25 -3.15 -3.14
CA SER A 150 -14.91 -3.59 -2.76
C SER A 150 -14.62 -3.26 -1.30
N ASN A 151 -14.22 -4.28 -0.52
CA ASN A 151 -13.77 -4.14 0.86
C ASN A 151 -12.55 -3.20 1.02
N TRP A 152 -11.76 -3.01 -0.03
CA TRP A 152 -10.62 -2.07 -0.04
C TRP A 152 -11.04 -0.61 0.24
N LEU A 153 -12.29 -0.25 -0.07
CA LEU A 153 -12.81 1.09 0.20
C LEU A 153 -12.97 1.37 1.70
N ALA A 154 -13.09 0.33 2.53
CA ALA A 154 -13.21 0.49 3.99
C ALA A 154 -11.98 1.16 4.63
N LEU A 155 -10.82 1.14 3.97
CA LEU A 155 -9.59 1.76 4.45
C LEU A 155 -9.11 2.92 3.57
N ILE A 156 -9.97 3.43 2.68
CA ILE A 156 -9.59 4.44 1.68
C ILE A 156 -9.06 5.75 2.30
N LYS A 157 -9.57 6.16 3.47
CA LYS A 157 -9.06 7.33 4.22
C LYS A 157 -7.67 7.09 4.81
N ALA A 158 -7.37 5.86 5.22
CA ALA A 158 -6.13 5.48 5.89
C ALA A 158 -4.96 5.31 4.91
N GLY A 159 -5.25 4.95 3.66
CA GLY A 159 -4.24 4.78 2.61
C GLY A 159 -3.52 6.08 2.26
N ARG A 160 -2.19 6.09 2.33
CA ARG A 160 -1.37 7.25 1.90
C ARG A 160 -1.27 7.38 0.38
N ARG A 161 -1.52 6.30 -0.36
CA ARG A 161 -1.36 6.25 -1.83
C ARG A 161 -2.35 7.13 -2.61
N LEU A 162 -3.49 7.47 -2.01
CA LEU A 162 -4.52 8.33 -2.62
C LEU A 162 -4.47 9.77 -2.09
N LYS A 163 -3.37 10.18 -1.43
CA LYS A 163 -3.25 11.51 -0.82
C LYS A 163 -3.43 12.65 -1.83
N ASN A 164 -3.07 12.45 -3.10
CA ASN A 164 -3.23 13.45 -4.16
C ASN A 164 -4.67 13.62 -4.66
N LEU A 165 -5.59 12.74 -4.27
CA LEU A 165 -7.02 12.87 -4.55
C LEU A 165 -7.77 13.68 -3.48
N ARG A 166 -7.16 13.92 -2.32
CA ARG A 166 -7.78 14.71 -1.24
C ARG A 166 -8.01 16.15 -1.71
N GLY A 167 -9.19 16.69 -1.43
CA GLY A 167 -9.62 18.00 -1.88
C GLY A 167 -10.23 18.04 -3.28
N ASP A 168 -10.24 16.92 -4.01
CA ASP A 168 -11.07 16.78 -5.21
C ASP A 168 -12.53 16.48 -4.79
N PRO A 169 -13.54 17.23 -5.27
CA PRO A 169 -14.94 17.02 -4.89
C PRO A 169 -15.45 15.59 -5.16
N ARG A 170 -14.90 14.90 -6.16
CA ARG A 170 -15.26 13.50 -6.48
C ARG A 170 -14.81 12.55 -5.38
N PHE A 171 -13.66 12.82 -4.77
CA PHE A 171 -13.17 12.02 -3.65
C PHE A 171 -14.00 12.26 -2.39
N ASP A 172 -14.37 13.51 -2.12
CA ASP A 172 -15.22 13.85 -0.97
C ASP A 172 -16.62 13.23 -1.09
N ASP A 173 -17.19 13.22 -2.29
CA ASP A 173 -18.45 12.52 -2.58
C ASP A 173 -18.34 11.00 -2.38
N LEU A 174 -17.29 10.39 -2.94
CA LEU A 174 -17.04 8.96 -2.78
C LEU A 174 -16.88 8.57 -1.30
N LEU A 175 -16.17 9.38 -0.51
CA LEU A 175 -16.01 9.16 0.93
C LEU A 175 -17.36 9.14 1.65
N LYS A 176 -18.23 10.13 1.39
CA LYS A 176 -19.57 10.18 1.98
C LYS A 176 -20.38 8.93 1.64
N ARG A 177 -20.33 8.50 0.37
CA ARG A 177 -21.03 7.30 -0.11
C ARG A 177 -20.49 5.99 0.47
N VAL A 178 -19.22 5.94 0.84
CA VAL A 178 -18.58 4.81 1.55
C VAL A 178 -18.86 4.84 3.05
N GLY A 179 -19.30 5.97 3.61
CA GLY A 179 -19.73 6.11 5.01
C GLY A 179 -18.74 6.87 5.90
N PHE A 180 -18.02 7.84 5.33
CA PHE A 180 -16.95 8.58 5.99
C PHE A 180 -17.20 10.07 6.17
#